data_AF-A0A2V8U1J3-F1
#
_entry.id   AF-A0A2V8U1J3-F1
#
_cell.length_a   1.000
_cell.length_b   1.000
_cell.length_c   1.000
_cell.angle_alpha   90.00
_cell.angle_beta   90.00
_cell.angle_gamma   90.00
#
_symmetry.space_group_name_H-M   'P 1'
#
loop_
_entity.id
_entity.type
_entity.pdbx_description
1 polymer ?
#
loop_
_entity_poly.entity_id
_entity_poly.type
_entity_poly.pdbx_seq_one_letter_code
_entity_poly.pdbx_strand_id
1 'polypeptide(L)'
;MRNVLPFHATVLIGLSLYPKTTADLKRPAIVDVKPPAPDVRVAKLEAFFNSYHCPSPLYISEYLGAADRYNIDYRLLPALSVLESTCCLHHIRNNHWGWDSARTGFESVPSGIDFVARQLAQGRYYRGKTLDEKLRAYNPNPQYVREVKQLMLKIDS
;
A
#
# COMPACT_ATOMS: atom_id res chain seq x y z
N MET A 1 -62.24 -27.93 -32.03
CA MET A 1 -62.93 -26.71 -31.54
C MET A 1 -62.76 -26.66 -30.01
N ARG A 2 -62.71 -25.43 -29.46
CA ARG A 2 -62.28 -24.96 -28.12
C ARG A 2 -62.69 -25.76 -26.86
N ASN A 3 -61.83 -25.59 -25.83
CA ASN A 3 -62.03 -25.61 -24.36
C ASN A 3 -62.33 -26.96 -23.69
N VAL A 4 -61.95 -27.26 -22.44
CA VAL A 4 -61.76 -26.47 -21.20
C VAL A 4 -60.70 -27.15 -20.29
N LEU A 5 -60.02 -26.37 -19.41
CA LEU A 5 -59.13 -26.77 -18.30
C LEU A 5 -59.76 -27.75 -17.28
N PRO A 6 -58.92 -28.40 -16.45
CA PRO A 6 -58.97 -28.05 -15.04
C PRO A 6 -57.60 -27.88 -14.36
N PHE A 7 -57.55 -26.90 -13.46
CA PHE A 7 -56.52 -26.71 -12.45
C PHE A 7 -56.65 -27.77 -11.36
N HIS A 8 -55.54 -28.41 -10.98
CA HIS A 8 -55.41 -29.10 -9.70
C HIS A 8 -54.28 -28.46 -8.89
N ALA A 9 -54.69 -27.90 -7.75
CA ALA A 9 -53.84 -27.33 -6.73
C ALA A 9 -53.37 -28.44 -5.78
N THR A 10 -52.08 -28.48 -5.49
CA THR A 10 -51.55 -29.08 -4.26
C THR A 10 -50.22 -28.40 -3.95
N VAL A 11 -50.20 -27.51 -2.96
CA VAL A 11 -48.97 -27.03 -2.33
C VAL A 11 -49.05 -27.43 -0.86
N LEU A 12 -48.17 -28.36 -0.47
CA LEU A 12 -48.00 -28.84 0.90
C LEU A 12 -47.34 -27.75 1.74
N ILE A 13 -48.03 -27.34 2.81
CA ILE A 13 -47.49 -26.46 3.86
C ILE A 13 -46.60 -27.29 4.78
N GLY A 14 -45.29 -27.26 4.55
CA GLY A 14 -44.30 -27.80 5.48
C GLY A 14 -43.96 -26.78 6.55
N LEU A 15 -44.66 -26.82 7.69
CA LEU A 15 -44.34 -25.99 8.85
C LEU A 15 -43.19 -26.65 9.64
N SER A 16 -41.95 -26.25 9.34
CA SER A 16 -40.78 -26.68 10.13
C SER A 16 -40.73 -25.93 11.45
N LEU A 17 -41.02 -26.61 12.55
CA LEU A 17 -40.86 -26.09 13.91
C LEU A 17 -39.42 -26.29 14.36
N TYR A 18 -38.57 -25.28 14.13
CA TYR A 18 -37.27 -25.19 14.82
C TYR A 18 -37.49 -24.65 16.23
N PRO A 19 -36.93 -25.27 17.29
CA PRO A 19 -36.93 -24.67 18.61
C PRO A 19 -36.08 -23.40 18.59
N LYS A 20 -36.68 -22.27 18.98
CA LYS A 20 -35.97 -21.02 19.25
C LYS A 20 -35.25 -21.14 20.60
N THR A 21 -34.01 -21.63 20.57
CA THR A 21 -33.12 -21.52 21.73
C THR A 21 -32.61 -20.08 21.79
N THR A 22 -33.26 -19.25 22.59
CA THR A 22 -32.71 -17.93 22.98
C THR A 22 -31.68 -18.17 24.08
N ALA A 23 -30.53 -18.71 23.68
CA ALA A 23 -29.34 -18.69 24.52
C ALA A 23 -28.93 -17.22 24.70
N ASP A 24 -28.83 -16.84 25.96
CA ASP A 24 -28.39 -15.56 26.51
C ASP A 24 -26.99 -15.18 25.98
N LEU A 25 -26.94 -14.67 24.74
CA LEU A 25 -25.79 -13.98 24.20
C LEU A 25 -25.78 -12.58 24.82
N LYS A 26 -25.11 -12.47 25.96
CA LYS A 26 -24.67 -11.20 26.55
C LYS A 26 -24.02 -10.37 25.45
N ARG A 27 -24.79 -9.45 24.87
CA ARG A 27 -24.35 -8.55 23.81
C ARG A 27 -23.09 -7.83 24.31
N PRO A 28 -21.95 -7.90 23.62
CA PRO A 28 -20.80 -7.11 24.03
C PRO A 28 -21.26 -5.64 24.08
N ALA A 29 -21.02 -5.00 25.22
CA ALA A 29 -21.24 -3.57 25.35
C ALA A 29 -20.58 -2.89 24.15
N ILE A 30 -21.32 -2.00 23.48
CA ILE A 30 -20.78 -1.18 22.40
C ILE A 30 -19.74 -0.28 23.08
N VAL A 31 -18.51 -0.75 23.14
CA VAL A 31 -17.36 0.06 23.53
C VAL A 31 -17.31 1.16 22.49
N ASP A 32 -17.50 2.39 22.95
CA ASP A 32 -17.29 3.61 22.15
C ASP A 32 -15.78 3.71 21.86
N VAL A 33 -15.31 2.87 20.94
CA VAL A 33 -13.94 2.91 20.45
C VAL A 33 -13.87 4.09 19.52
N LYS A 34 -13.41 5.23 20.06
CA LYS A 34 -13.03 6.38 19.23
C LYS A 34 -12.12 5.86 18.10
N PRO A 35 -12.46 6.09 16.83
CA PRO A 35 -11.62 5.64 15.73
C PRO A 35 -10.22 6.25 15.90
N PRO A 36 -9.16 5.49 15.53
CA PRO A 36 -7.80 6.00 15.61
C PRO A 36 -7.71 7.32 14.84
N ALA A 37 -6.90 8.25 15.36
CA ALA A 37 -6.63 9.48 14.65
C ALA A 37 -6.08 9.17 13.24
N PRO A 38 -6.42 9.95 12.21
CA PRO A 38 -5.89 9.75 10.86
C PRO A 38 -4.36 9.76 10.86
N ASP A 39 -3.75 8.89 10.05
CA ASP A 39 -2.31 8.84 9.88
C ASP A 39 -1.82 10.08 9.10
N VAL A 40 -1.16 11.00 9.81
CA VAL A 40 -0.64 12.26 9.26
C VAL A 40 0.34 12.04 8.10
N ARG A 41 0.96 10.85 7.99
CA ARG A 41 1.90 10.52 6.90
C ARG A 41 1.20 10.44 5.56
N VAL A 42 -0.10 10.11 5.53
CA VAL A 42 -0.90 10.07 4.30
C VAL A 42 -0.94 11.45 3.67
N ALA A 43 -1.40 12.46 4.42
CA ALA A 43 -1.50 13.84 3.94
C ALA A 43 -0.14 14.41 3.50
N LYS A 44 0.94 14.05 4.21
CA LYS A 44 2.32 14.42 3.84
C LYS A 44 2.73 13.85 2.49
N LEU A 45 2.51 12.56 2.25
CA LEU A 45 2.85 11.94 0.98
C LEU A 45 1.94 12.42 -0.16
N GLU A 46 0.65 12.67 0.10
CA GLU A 46 -0.25 13.30 -0.88
C GLU A 46 0.27 14.68 -1.31
N ALA A 47 0.56 15.55 -0.35
CA ALA A 47 1.07 16.89 -0.63
C ALA A 47 2.41 16.84 -1.39
N PHE A 48 3.32 15.97 -0.95
CA PHE A 48 4.60 15.76 -1.60
C PHE A 48 4.43 15.34 -3.06
N PHE A 49 3.70 14.25 -3.33
CA PHE A 49 3.51 13.77 -4.70
C PHE A 49 2.75 14.77 -5.58
N ASN A 50 1.76 15.46 -5.04
CA ASN A 50 1.04 16.51 -5.78
C ASN A 50 1.97 17.67 -6.16
N SER A 51 2.90 18.07 -5.29
CA SER A 51 3.88 19.14 -5.60
C SER A 51 4.81 18.80 -6.78
N TYR A 52 4.98 17.52 -7.07
CA TYR A 52 5.76 17.00 -8.19
C TYR A 52 4.88 16.56 -9.39
N HIS A 53 3.57 16.80 -9.34
CA HIS A 53 2.61 16.41 -10.37
C HIS A 53 2.65 14.91 -10.69
N CYS A 54 2.85 14.07 -9.66
CA CYS A 54 2.95 12.62 -9.82
C CYS A 54 1.61 12.05 -10.34
N PRO A 55 1.64 11.16 -11.36
CA PRO A 55 0.42 10.57 -11.91
C PRO A 55 -0.23 9.62 -10.90
N SER A 56 -1.56 9.58 -10.90
CA SER A 56 -2.31 8.59 -10.12
C SER A 56 -2.22 7.19 -10.75
N PRO A 57 -2.27 6.11 -9.94
CA PRO A 57 -2.39 6.14 -8.47
C PRO A 57 -1.05 6.44 -7.77
N LEU A 58 -1.11 7.08 -6.59
CA LEU A 58 0.08 7.51 -5.82
C LEU A 58 0.69 6.42 -4.91
N TYR A 59 0.02 5.28 -4.77
CA TYR A 59 0.47 4.11 -3.97
C TYR A 59 0.84 4.44 -2.50
N ILE A 60 0.20 5.44 -1.91
CA ILE A 60 0.54 5.93 -0.55
C ILE A 60 0.35 4.83 0.50
N SER A 61 -0.75 4.09 0.45
CA SER A 61 -1.01 2.95 1.33
C SER A 61 0.08 1.90 1.26
N GLU A 62 0.57 1.60 0.05
CA GLU A 62 1.60 0.60 -0.21
C GLU A 62 2.96 1.09 0.28
N TYR A 63 3.30 2.36 0.06
CA TYR A 63 4.53 2.95 0.59
C TYR A 63 4.57 2.93 2.12
N LEU A 64 3.51 3.38 2.78
CA LEU A 64 3.43 3.39 4.24
C LEU A 64 3.42 1.96 4.80
N GLY A 65 2.60 1.07 4.22
CA GLY A 65 2.52 -0.32 4.65
C GLY A 65 3.84 -1.08 4.52
N ALA A 66 4.61 -0.85 3.45
CA ALA A 66 5.93 -1.44 3.28
C ALA A 66 6.96 -0.85 4.26
N ALA A 67 6.92 0.47 4.49
CA ALA A 67 7.79 1.13 5.45
C ALA A 67 7.59 0.59 6.87
N ASP A 68 6.33 0.47 7.29
CA ASP A 68 5.95 -0.07 8.61
C ASP A 68 6.34 -1.55 8.73
N ARG A 69 6.04 -2.35 7.70
CA ARG A 69 6.37 -3.79 7.66
C ARG A 69 7.86 -4.06 7.79
N TYR A 70 8.69 -3.26 7.12
CA TYR A 70 10.14 -3.48 7.06
C TYR A 70 10.94 -2.56 7.99
N ASN A 71 10.27 -1.75 8.80
CA ASN A 71 10.87 -0.80 9.74
C ASN A 71 11.95 0.09 9.08
N ILE A 72 11.58 0.72 7.96
CA ILE A 72 12.40 1.73 7.26
C ILE A 72 11.72 3.09 7.32
N ASP A 73 12.50 4.16 7.15
CA ASP A 73 11.95 5.51 7.09
C ASP A 73 10.95 5.62 5.92
N TYR A 74 9.69 5.95 6.23
CA TYR A 74 8.59 5.99 5.27
C TYR A 74 8.82 6.97 4.10
N ARG A 75 9.71 7.94 4.29
CA ARG A 75 10.05 8.97 3.31
C ARG A 75 11.01 8.47 2.25
N LEU A 76 11.74 7.38 2.52
CA LEU A 76 12.85 6.92 1.68
C LEU A 76 12.38 6.49 0.29
N LEU A 77 11.47 5.52 0.20
CA LEU A 77 11.00 5.01 -1.10
C LEU A 77 10.27 6.07 -1.95
N PRO A 78 9.37 6.90 -1.38
CA PRO A 78 8.78 8.04 -2.08
C PRO A 78 9.80 9.04 -2.63
N ALA A 79 10.83 9.38 -1.84
CA ALA A 79 11.91 10.26 -2.28
C ALA A 79 12.71 9.64 -3.44
N LEU A 80 13.04 8.35 -3.34
CA LEU A 80 13.70 7.60 -4.42
C LEU A 80 12.85 7.58 -5.69
N SER A 81 11.54 7.36 -5.62
CA SER A 81 10.70 7.32 -6.82
C SER A 81 10.60 8.66 -7.54
N VAL A 82 10.62 9.77 -6.81
CA VAL A 82 10.70 11.12 -7.41
C VAL A 82 12.05 11.33 -8.09
N LEU A 83 13.15 11.02 -7.40
CA LEU A 83 14.49 11.29 -7.94
C LEU A 83 14.82 10.42 -9.16
N GLU A 84 14.44 9.14 -9.13
CA GLU A 84 14.85 8.14 -10.13
C GLU A 84 13.99 8.15 -11.39
N SER A 85 12.70 8.46 -11.27
CA SER A 85 11.76 8.32 -12.40
C SER A 85 10.80 9.49 -12.56
N THR A 86 10.99 10.58 -11.79
CA THR A 86 10.05 11.71 -11.72
C THR A 86 8.63 11.21 -11.45
N CYS A 87 8.49 10.40 -10.39
CA CYS A 87 7.22 9.73 -10.10
C CYS A 87 6.70 8.94 -11.29
N CYS A 88 7.48 7.97 -11.77
CA CYS A 88 6.99 7.02 -12.77
C CYS A 88 6.76 7.62 -14.17
N LEU A 89 7.01 8.91 -14.41
CA LEU A 89 6.90 9.46 -15.77
C LEU A 89 7.93 8.84 -16.71
N HIS A 90 9.09 8.45 -16.17
CA HIS A 90 10.20 7.88 -16.92
C HIS A 90 10.57 6.48 -16.43
N HIS A 91 9.58 5.62 -16.16
CA HIS A 91 9.84 4.25 -15.74
C HIS A 91 9.71 3.24 -16.89
N ILE A 92 10.38 2.10 -16.73
CA ILE A 92 10.22 0.92 -17.58
C ILE A 92 9.90 -0.26 -16.66
N ARG A 93 8.93 -1.12 -17.05
CA ARG A 93 8.59 -2.38 -16.36
C ARG A 93 8.26 -2.21 -14.87
N ASN A 94 7.43 -1.22 -14.52
CA ASN A 94 7.02 -0.91 -13.14
C ASN A 94 8.18 -0.62 -12.15
N ASN A 95 9.38 -0.31 -12.64
CA ASN A 95 10.55 -0.04 -11.79
C ASN A 95 10.70 1.47 -11.56
N HIS A 96 10.06 1.98 -10.51
CA HIS A 96 10.04 3.41 -10.21
C HIS A 96 11.31 3.91 -9.50
N TRP A 97 12.16 3.00 -9.02
CA TRP A 97 13.28 3.29 -8.13
C TRP A 97 14.64 3.05 -8.79
N GLY A 98 14.69 2.80 -10.09
CA GLY A 98 15.94 2.50 -10.79
C GLY A 98 16.63 1.22 -10.30
N TRP A 99 15.89 0.31 -9.66
CA TRP A 99 16.46 -0.91 -9.07
C TRP A 99 17.20 -1.75 -10.11
N ASP A 100 18.38 -2.28 -9.77
CA ASP A 100 19.27 -3.00 -10.69
C ASP A 100 19.57 -2.25 -12.00
N SER A 101 19.71 -0.92 -11.91
CA SER A 101 19.91 -0.04 -13.08
C SER A 101 18.79 -0.19 -14.13
N ALA A 102 17.56 -0.44 -13.69
CA ALA A 102 16.39 -0.70 -14.53
C ALA A 102 16.52 -1.89 -15.51
N ARG A 103 17.52 -2.77 -15.34
CA ARG A 103 17.65 -4.01 -16.15
C ARG A 103 16.50 -4.97 -15.89
N THR A 104 16.04 -5.01 -14.65
CA THR A 104 14.87 -5.78 -14.21
C THR A 104 13.67 -4.89 -13.95
N GLY A 105 12.49 -5.50 -13.89
CA GLY A 105 11.26 -4.83 -13.49
C GLY A 105 10.46 -5.66 -12.50
N PHE A 106 9.27 -5.17 -12.20
CA PHE A 106 8.35 -5.81 -11.26
C PHE A 106 7.04 -6.15 -11.95
N GLU A 107 6.37 -7.20 -11.45
CA GLU A 107 5.04 -7.58 -11.93
C GLU A 107 4.03 -6.44 -11.77
N SER A 108 4.14 -5.67 -10.68
CA SER A 108 3.33 -4.48 -10.42
C SER A 108 4.12 -3.47 -9.59
N VAL A 109 3.64 -2.23 -9.54
CA VAL A 109 4.24 -1.19 -8.69
C VAL A 109 4.20 -1.58 -7.21
N PRO A 110 3.07 -2.07 -6.64
CA PRO A 110 3.04 -2.56 -5.26
C PRO A 110 4.05 -3.68 -4.97
N SER A 111 4.26 -4.63 -5.91
CA SER A 111 5.25 -5.69 -5.69
C SER A 111 6.69 -5.17 -5.73
N GLY A 112 6.95 -4.13 -6.53
CA GLY A 112 8.20 -3.39 -6.51
C GLY A 112 8.44 -2.62 -5.21
N ILE A 113 7.42 -1.94 -4.67
CA ILE A 113 7.49 -1.24 -3.38
C ILE A 113 7.90 -2.23 -2.28
N ASP A 114 7.19 -3.35 -2.18
CA ASP A 114 7.48 -4.37 -1.17
C ASP A 114 8.90 -4.95 -1.34
N PHE A 115 9.27 -5.29 -2.58
CA PHE A 115 10.58 -5.86 -2.87
C PHE A 115 11.72 -4.90 -2.51
N VAL A 116 11.68 -3.65 -2.99
CA VAL A 116 12.75 -2.67 -2.76
C VAL A 116 12.84 -2.30 -1.28
N ALA A 117 11.70 -2.10 -0.61
CA ALA A 117 11.67 -1.86 0.83
C ALA A 117 12.32 -3.01 1.62
N ARG A 118 11.98 -4.26 1.28
CA ARG A 118 12.57 -5.46 1.89
C ARG A 118 14.08 -5.52 1.66
N GLN A 119 14.55 -5.22 0.44
CA GLN A 119 15.99 -5.23 0.16
C GLN A 119 16.73 -4.17 0.96
N LEU A 120 16.20 -2.94 1.03
CA LEU A 120 16.80 -1.85 1.81
C LEU A 120 16.80 -2.15 3.32
N ALA A 121 15.85 -2.94 3.82
CA ALA A 121 15.80 -3.34 5.23
C ALA A 121 16.71 -4.53 5.55
N GLN A 122 16.62 -5.59 4.75
CA GLN A 122 17.10 -6.94 5.10
C GLN A 122 18.10 -7.52 4.11
N GLY A 123 18.21 -6.93 2.91
CA GLY A 123 19.10 -7.41 1.85
C GLY A 123 20.56 -7.38 2.30
N ARG A 124 21.35 -8.38 1.88
CA ARG A 124 22.75 -8.55 2.32
C ARG A 124 23.62 -7.30 2.13
N TYR A 125 23.31 -6.47 1.13
CA TYR A 125 24.04 -5.25 0.82
C TYR A 125 23.61 -4.04 1.67
N TYR A 126 22.47 -4.09 2.35
CA TYR A 126 21.86 -2.96 3.05
C TYR A 126 21.59 -3.20 4.53
N ARG A 127 21.45 -4.46 4.96
CA ARG A 127 21.14 -4.81 6.34
C ARG A 127 22.21 -4.27 7.30
N GLY A 128 21.76 -3.61 8.37
CA GLY A 128 22.63 -3.04 9.40
C GLY A 128 23.28 -1.71 9.03
N LYS A 129 23.11 -1.23 7.80
CA LYS A 129 23.62 0.09 7.37
C LYS A 129 22.73 1.22 7.86
N THR A 130 23.35 2.35 8.17
CA THR A 130 22.67 3.65 8.33
C THR A 130 22.05 4.12 7.02
N LEU A 131 21.16 5.11 7.08
CA LEU A 131 20.55 5.69 5.88
C LEU A 131 21.61 6.16 4.86
N ASP A 132 22.62 6.91 5.31
CA ASP A 132 23.68 7.42 4.43
C ASP A 132 24.48 6.29 3.78
N GLU A 133 24.78 5.21 4.50
CA GLU A 133 25.47 4.04 3.96
C GLU A 133 24.59 3.25 2.98
N LYS A 134 23.28 3.17 3.21
CA LYS A 134 22.34 2.56 2.25
C LYS A 134 22.30 3.38 0.96
N LEU A 135 22.20 4.69 1.04
CA LEU A 135 22.16 5.59 -0.12
C LEU A 135 23.48 5.54 -0.91
N ARG A 136 24.64 5.57 -0.24
CA ARG A 136 25.95 5.39 -0.90
C ARG A 136 26.09 4.02 -1.57
N ALA A 137 25.51 2.98 -0.98
CA ALA A 137 25.50 1.66 -1.58
C ALA A 137 24.54 1.56 -2.78
N TYR A 138 23.45 2.33 -2.76
CA TYR A 138 22.48 2.41 -3.86
C TYR A 138 23.06 3.14 -5.07
N ASN A 139 23.69 4.30 -4.82
CA ASN A 139 24.38 5.10 -5.82
C ASN A 139 25.61 5.78 -5.19
N PRO A 140 26.84 5.51 -5.69
CA PRO A 140 28.07 6.01 -5.07
C PRO A 140 28.28 7.51 -5.25
N ASN A 141 27.47 8.21 -6.07
CA ASN A 141 27.57 9.66 -6.24
C ASN A 141 27.23 10.40 -4.93
N PRO A 142 28.14 11.20 -4.35
CA PRO A 142 27.87 11.94 -3.11
C PRO A 142 26.71 12.95 -3.22
N GLN A 143 26.45 13.48 -4.42
CA GLN A 143 25.34 14.40 -4.66
C GLN A 143 23.99 13.69 -4.51
N TYR A 144 23.91 12.42 -4.91
CA TYR A 144 22.70 11.61 -4.80
C TYR A 144 22.19 11.51 -3.36
N VAL A 145 23.10 11.26 -2.41
CA VAL A 145 22.76 11.16 -0.99
C VAL A 145 22.15 12.47 -0.48
N ARG A 146 22.68 13.62 -0.92
CA ARG A 146 22.14 14.93 -0.54
C ARG A 146 20.75 15.14 -1.12
N GLU A 147 20.56 14.85 -2.40
CA GLU A 147 19.28 15.04 -3.09
C GLU A 147 18.17 14.19 -2.49
N VAL A 148 18.41 12.91 -2.22
CA VAL A 148 17.43 12.04 -1.57
C VAL A 148 17.04 12.60 -0.20
N LYS A 149 18.02 13.03 0.62
CA LYS A 149 17.74 13.59 1.94
C LYS A 149 16.96 14.91 1.85
N GLN A 150 17.21 15.74 0.85
CA GLN A 150 16.41 16.96 0.61
C GLN A 150 14.96 16.62 0.24
N LEU A 151 14.73 15.61 -0.59
CA LEU A 151 13.38 15.13 -0.90
C LEU A 151 12.68 14.55 0.35
N MET A 152 13.41 13.78 1.17
CA MET A 152 12.87 13.28 2.44
C MET A 152 12.49 14.43 3.39
N LEU A 153 13.26 15.51 3.44
CA LEU A 153 12.90 16.69 4.24
C LEU A 153 11.64 17.37 3.69
N LYS A 154 11.51 17.49 2.36
CA LYS A 154 10.31 18.07 1.71
C LYS A 154 9.01 17.32 1.99
N ILE A 155 9.06 16.02 2.33
CA ILE A 155 7.87 15.26 2.74
C ILE A 155 7.34 15.74 4.11
N ASP A 156 8.20 16.27 4.97
CA ASP A 156 7.82 16.72 6.30
C ASP A 156 7.46 18.22 6.39
N SER A 157 7.73 18.98 5.32
CA SER A 157 7.45 20.42 5.17
C SER A 157 5.95 20.71 5.04
#